data_AF-A0A7W1T0M4-F1
#
_entry.id   AF-A0A7W1T0M4-F1
#
_cell.length_a   1.000
_cell.length_b   1.000
_cell.length_c   1.000
_cell.angle_alpha   90.00
_cell.angle_beta   90.00
_cell.angle_gamma   90.00
#
_symmetry.space_group_name_H-M   'P 1'
#
loop_
_entity.id
_entity.type
_entity.pdbx_description
1 polymer ?
#
loop_
_entity_poly.entity_id
_entity_poly.type
_entity_poly.pdbx_seq_one_letter_code
_entity_poly.pdbx_strand_id
1 'polypeptide(L)'
;MFISGEGRELLSQVDYTTTLSYAVVLADFDRDGKLDIAVAEFDSTAHMSVLRGKGDGTFGSPVNYMTGGTYADAIVAGDLNSDGRPDLIVSSVRRWLPRPRAA
;
A
#
# COMPACT_ATOMS: atom_id res chain seq x y z
N MET A 1 2.70 -15.09 -1.62
CA MET A 1 2.08 -16.28 -2.25
C MET A 1 0.86 -15.84 -3.01
N PHE A 2 0.86 -15.96 -4.34
CA PHE A 2 -0.32 -15.74 -5.19
C PHE A 2 -0.81 -17.10 -5.69
N ILE A 3 -2.10 -17.39 -5.51
CA ILE A 3 -2.77 -18.55 -6.11
C ILE A 3 -3.56 -18.00 -7.30
N SER A 4 -3.41 -18.60 -8.49
CA SER A 4 -4.20 -18.16 -9.64
C SER A 4 -5.71 -18.33 -9.36
N GLY A 5 -6.54 -17.45 -9.92
CA GLY A 5 -8.00 -17.51 -9.73
C GLY A 5 -8.65 -18.82 -10.22
N GLU A 6 -7.94 -19.61 -11.02
CA GLU A 6 -8.38 -20.94 -11.46
C GLU A 6 -7.95 -22.08 -10.52
N GLY A 7 -7.18 -21.78 -9.47
CA GLY A 7 -6.85 -22.70 -8.37
C GLY A 7 -5.97 -23.89 -8.76
N ARG A 8 -5.42 -23.92 -9.97
CA ARG A 8 -4.74 -25.10 -10.53
C ARG A 8 -3.23 -24.98 -10.66
N GLU A 9 -2.68 -23.77 -10.60
CA GLU A 9 -1.23 -23.56 -10.77
C GLU A 9 -0.73 -22.40 -9.90
N LEU A 10 0.43 -22.60 -9.27
CA LEU A 10 1.25 -21.53 -8.73
C LEU A 10 1.97 -20.88 -9.91
N LEU A 11 1.61 -19.65 -10.25
CA LEU A 11 2.40 -18.88 -11.22
C LEU A 11 3.80 -18.65 -10.66
N SER A 12 4.79 -18.45 -11.54
CA SER A 12 6.13 -18.04 -11.12
C SER A 12 6.02 -16.79 -10.25
N GLN A 13 6.32 -16.93 -8.96
CA GLN A 13 6.24 -15.84 -8.01
C GLN A 13 7.32 -14.81 -8.37
N VAL A 14 6.89 -13.59 -8.62
CA VAL A 14 7.78 -12.43 -8.65
C VAL A 14 7.68 -11.78 -7.29
N ASP A 15 8.80 -11.74 -6.57
CA ASP A 15 8.87 -11.08 -5.26
C ASP A 15 9.07 -9.58 -5.45
N TYR A 16 8.12 -8.82 -4.91
CA TYR A 16 8.25 -7.38 -4.76
C TYR A 16 8.61 -7.11 -3.31
N THR A 17 9.90 -7.08 -3.01
CA THR A 17 10.37 -6.95 -1.63
C THR A 17 10.01 -5.59 -1.07
N THR A 18 9.28 -5.65 0.03
CA THR A 18 8.87 -4.58 0.91
C THR A 18 9.59 -4.76 2.24
N THR A 19 9.90 -3.68 2.94
CA THR A 19 10.84 -3.75 4.06
C THR A 19 10.24 -4.35 5.33
N LEU A 20 8.95 -4.15 5.61
CA LEU A 20 8.19 -4.78 6.71
C LEU A 20 6.67 -4.64 6.44
N SER A 21 6.11 -5.42 5.52
CA SER A 21 4.67 -5.30 5.20
C SER A 21 3.77 -5.85 6.30
N TYR A 22 2.79 -5.04 6.71
CA TYR A 22 1.78 -5.45 7.69
C TYR A 22 0.42 -5.69 7.06
N ALA A 23 0.02 -4.87 6.11
CA ALA A 23 -1.30 -4.93 5.49
C ALA A 23 -1.21 -4.55 4.01
N VAL A 24 -2.10 -5.16 3.20
CA VAL A 24 -2.21 -4.88 1.77
C VAL A 24 -3.67 -4.68 1.38
N VAL A 25 -3.91 -3.85 0.37
CA VAL A 25 -5.22 -3.68 -0.27
C VAL A 25 -5.08 -3.66 -1.79
N LEU A 26 -6.09 -4.18 -2.49
CA LEU A 26 -6.19 -4.21 -3.94
C LEU A 26 -7.28 -3.22 -4.40
N ALA A 27 -6.96 -2.34 -5.34
CA ALA A 27 -7.92 -1.51 -6.07
C ALA A 27 -7.29 -0.98 -7.36
N ASP A 28 -8.10 -0.44 -8.27
CA ASP A 28 -7.61 0.25 -9.47
C ASP A 28 -7.38 1.73 -9.15
N PHE A 29 -6.18 2.09 -8.68
CA PHE A 29 -5.91 3.43 -8.14
C PHE A 29 -5.61 4.46 -9.23
N ASP A 30 -5.25 4.04 -10.46
CA ASP A 30 -5.04 4.96 -11.60
C ASP A 30 -6.14 4.89 -12.67
N ARG A 31 -7.10 3.97 -12.52
CA ARG A 31 -8.23 3.75 -13.42
C ARG A 31 -7.82 3.24 -14.80
N ASP A 32 -6.82 2.37 -14.85
CA ASP A 32 -6.40 1.73 -16.08
C ASP A 32 -7.13 0.39 -16.35
N GLY A 33 -8.02 -0.01 -15.43
CA GLY A 33 -8.80 -1.24 -15.50
C GLY A 33 -8.10 -2.46 -14.91
N LYS A 34 -6.95 -2.28 -14.26
CA LYS A 34 -6.17 -3.36 -13.64
C LYS A 34 -6.06 -3.12 -12.14
N LEU A 35 -6.04 -4.20 -11.37
CA LEU A 35 -5.84 -4.09 -9.93
C LEU A 35 -4.38 -3.75 -9.63
N ASP A 36 -4.20 -2.68 -8.87
CA ASP A 36 -2.95 -2.30 -8.22
C ASP A 36 -2.91 -2.87 -6.80
N ILE A 37 -1.72 -2.86 -6.19
CA ILE A 37 -1.54 -3.16 -4.77
C ILE A 37 -1.08 -1.89 -4.06
N ALA A 38 -1.68 -1.60 -2.91
CA ALA A 38 -1.12 -0.71 -1.91
C ALA A 38 -0.70 -1.50 -0.66
N VAL A 39 0.47 -1.21 -0.13
CA VAL A 39 1.10 -1.89 1.01
C VAL A 39 1.38 -0.89 2.11
N ALA A 40 0.96 -1.19 3.34
CA ALA A 40 1.41 -0.46 4.53
C ALA A 40 2.70 -1.09 5.09
N GLU A 41 3.71 -0.25 5.28
CA GLU A 41 5.02 -0.67 5.81
C GLU A 41 5.14 -0.30 7.28
N PHE A 42 5.33 -1.32 8.11
CA PHE A 42 5.50 -1.19 9.53
C PHE A 42 6.97 -0.89 9.87
N ASP A 43 7.39 0.35 9.62
CA ASP A 43 8.75 0.79 9.95
C ASP A 43 8.79 2.15 10.66
N SER A 44 9.99 2.59 11.03
CA SER A 44 10.21 3.86 11.75
C SER A 44 9.98 5.12 10.90
N THR A 45 9.70 4.97 9.60
CA THR A 45 9.38 6.05 8.67
C THR A 45 7.90 6.06 8.27
N ALA A 46 7.15 4.98 8.57
CA ALA A 46 5.80 4.67 8.12
C ALA A 46 5.51 5.20 6.72
N HIS A 47 5.91 4.40 5.74
CA HIS A 47 5.52 4.65 4.37
C HIS A 47 4.48 3.64 3.92
N MET A 48 3.74 4.02 2.88
CA MET A 48 3.01 3.06 2.07
C MET A 48 3.66 2.98 0.70
N SER A 49 3.63 1.81 0.09
CA SER A 49 4.07 1.63 -1.30
C SER A 49 2.86 1.28 -2.17
N VAL A 50 2.80 1.86 -3.38
CA VAL A 50 1.81 1.49 -4.40
C VAL A 50 2.53 0.85 -5.57
N LEU A 51 2.10 -0.34 -5.95
CA LEU A 51 2.62 -1.11 -7.07
C LEU A 51 1.53 -1.23 -8.13
N ARG A 52 1.80 -0.68 -9.33
CA ARG A 52 0.82 -0.68 -10.42
C ARG A 52 0.67 -2.05 -11.05
N GLY A 53 -0.57 -2.49 -11.23
CA GLY A 53 -0.90 -3.74 -11.90
C GLY A 53 -0.60 -3.68 -13.39
N LYS A 54 0.01 -4.73 -13.93
CA LYS A 54 0.18 -4.86 -15.39
C LYS A 54 -0.94 -5.65 -16.07
N GLY A 55 -1.83 -6.25 -15.27
CA GLY A 55 -3.01 -6.99 -15.75
C GLY A 55 -2.73 -8.46 -16.07
N ASP A 56 -1.47 -8.88 -15.99
CA ASP A 56 -1.00 -10.25 -16.20
C ASP A 56 -0.63 -10.97 -14.87
N GLY A 57 -1.07 -10.41 -13.73
CA GLY A 57 -0.70 -10.87 -12.40
C GLY A 57 0.68 -10.38 -11.92
N THR A 58 1.38 -9.55 -12.71
CA THR A 58 2.62 -8.89 -12.30
C THR A 58 2.41 -7.41 -12.00
N PHE A 59 3.35 -6.84 -11.26
CA PHE A 59 3.32 -5.44 -10.81
C PHE A 59 4.54 -4.65 -11.28
N GLY A 60 4.40 -3.33 -11.32
CA GLY A 60 5.50 -2.39 -11.55
C GLY A 60 6.39 -2.22 -10.31
N SER A 61 7.39 -1.35 -10.44
CA SER A 61 8.20 -0.93 -9.29
C SER A 61 7.35 -0.19 -8.25
N PRO A 62 7.62 -0.35 -6.95
CA PRO A 62 6.89 0.35 -5.91
C PRO A 62 7.15 1.86 -5.95
N VAL A 63 6.08 2.64 -5.75
CA VAL A 63 6.13 4.08 -5.50
C VAL A 63 5.80 4.33 -4.03
N ASN A 64 6.71 4.99 -3.30
CA ASN A 64 6.57 5.19 -1.86
C ASN A 64 5.94 6.54 -1.52
N TYR A 65 4.99 6.53 -0.58
CA TYR A 65 4.31 7.70 -0.03
C TYR A 65 4.52 7.76 1.49
N MET A 66 4.97 8.90 1.99
CA MET A 66 5.16 9.11 3.43
C MET A 66 3.82 9.34 4.11
N THR A 67 3.53 8.60 5.17
CA THR A 67 2.29 8.79 5.97
C THR A 67 2.44 9.89 7.02
N GLY A 68 3.67 10.36 7.27
CA GLY A 68 3.98 11.36 8.30
C GLY A 68 3.99 10.82 9.74
N GLY A 69 3.88 9.50 9.91
CA GLY A 69 3.94 8.81 11.21
C GLY A 69 5.10 7.82 11.31
N THR A 70 4.90 6.80 12.14
CA THR A 70 5.74 5.62 12.32
C THR A 70 4.83 4.40 12.47
N TYR A 71 5.30 3.22 12.07
CA TYR A 71 4.58 1.96 12.22
C TYR A 71 3.17 1.98 11.60
N ALA A 72 3.09 2.02 10.26
CA ALA A 72 1.80 1.88 9.58
C ALA A 72 1.28 0.44 9.75
N ASP A 73 0.09 0.29 10.33
CA ASP A 73 -0.42 -1.02 10.78
C ASP A 73 -1.72 -1.46 10.08
N ALA A 74 -2.49 -0.53 9.50
CA ALA A 74 -3.65 -0.83 8.69
C ALA A 74 -3.78 0.07 7.47
N ILE A 75 -4.39 -0.47 6.43
CA ILE A 75 -4.70 0.21 5.17
C ILE A 75 -6.08 -0.20 4.67
N VAL A 76 -6.86 0.77 4.20
CA VAL A 76 -8.15 0.53 3.55
C VAL A 76 -8.28 1.39 2.29
N ALA A 77 -9.05 0.90 1.33
CA ALA A 77 -9.38 1.61 0.10
C ALA A 77 -10.90 1.78 -0.04
N GLY A 78 -11.34 2.92 -0.57
CA GLY A 78 -12.74 3.20 -0.85
C GLY A 78 -12.92 4.60 -1.44
N ASP A 79 -14.03 4.85 -2.13
CA ASP A 79 -14.35 6.18 -2.66
C ASP A 79 -14.96 7.03 -1.52
N LEU A 80 -14.12 7.77 -0.81
CA LEU A 80 -14.49 8.58 0.36
C LEU A 80 -15.06 9.93 -0.06
N ASN A 81 -14.62 10.45 -1.21
CA ASN A 81 -14.96 11.79 -1.68
C ASN A 81 -16.04 11.80 -2.79
N SER A 82 -16.50 10.62 -3.24
CA SER A 82 -17.52 10.42 -4.27
C SER A 82 -17.14 10.91 -5.68
N ASP A 83 -15.85 10.89 -6.02
CA ASP A 83 -15.35 11.23 -7.36
C ASP A 83 -15.22 10.00 -8.30
N GLY A 84 -15.58 8.81 -7.81
CA GLY A 84 -15.45 7.56 -8.54
C GLY A 84 -14.00 7.07 -8.65
N ARG A 85 -13.09 7.56 -7.81
CA ARG A 85 -11.70 7.08 -7.67
C ARG A 85 -11.51 6.48 -6.28
N PRO A 86 -10.81 5.34 -6.15
CA PRO A 86 -10.48 4.82 -4.83
C PRO A 86 -9.54 5.77 -4.08
N ASP A 87 -9.95 6.23 -2.91
CA ASP A 87 -9.10 6.86 -1.91
C ASP A 87 -8.39 5.80 -1.06
N LEU A 88 -7.28 6.18 -0.44
CA LEU A 88 -6.50 5.35 0.48
C LEU A 88 -6.43 5.99 1.87
N ILE A 89 -6.71 5.20 2.90
CA ILE A 89 -6.53 5.59 4.30
C ILE A 89 -5.52 4.64 4.93
N VAL A 90 -4.51 5.21 5.59
CA VAL A 90 -3.50 4.47 6.34
C VAL A 90 -3.52 4.94 7.79
N SER A 91 -3.57 3.99 8.74
CA SER A 91 -3.32 4.29 10.14
C SER A 91 -1.83 4.19 10.44
N SER A 92 -1.33 5.14 11.22
CA SER A 92 0.05 5.12 11.70
C SER A 92 0.15 5.78 13.08
N VAL A 93 1.22 5.46 13.79
CA VAL A 93 1.53 6.06 15.08
C VAL A 93 2.16 7.43 14.84
N ARG A 94 1.57 8.48 15.43
CA ARG A 94 2.22 9.80 15.41
C ARG A 94 3.51 9.76 16.21
N ARG A 95 4.61 10.21 15.58
CA ARG A 95 5.83 10.51 16.31
C ARG A 95 5.61 11.74 17.18
N TRP A 96 5.58 11.55 18.50
CA TRP A 96 5.57 12.68 19.43
C TRP A 96 6.95 13.35 19.41
N LEU A 97 7.03 14.55 18.85
CA LEU A 97 8.18 15.42 19.03
C LEU A 97 7.81 16.44 20.12
N PRO A 98 8.54 16.51 21.24
CA PRO A 98 8.35 17.60 22.19
C PRO A 98 8.55 18.92 21.43
N ARG A 99 7.57 19.84 21.52
CA ARG A 99 7.80 21.21 21.08
C ARG A 99 8.96 21.76 21.90
N PRO A 100 9.95 22.44 21.29
CA PRO A 100 10.91 23.21 22.07
C PRO A 100 10.12 24.14 22.99
N ARG A 101 10.39 24.10 24.29
CA ARG A 101 9.87 25.14 25.18
C ARG A 101 10.41 26.46 24.63
N ALA A 102 9.52 27.38 24.29
CA ALA A 102 9.91 28.76 24.04
C ALA A 102 10.64 29.24 25.31
N ALA A 103 11.88 29.68 25.13
CA ALA A 103 12.66 30.38 26.15
C ALA A 103 12.16 31.83 26.26
#